data_AF-A0A5N5KDX4-F1
#
_entry.id   AF-A0A5N5KDX4-F1
#
_cell.length_a   1.000
_cell.length_b   1.000
_cell.length_c   1.000
_cell.angle_alpha   90.00
_cell.angle_beta   90.00
_cell.angle_gamma   90.00
#
_symmetry.space_group_name_H-M   'P 1'
#
loop_
_entity.id
_entity.type
_entity.pdbx_description
1 polymer ?
#
loop_
_entity_poly.entity_id
_entity_poly.type
_entity_poly.pdbx_seq_one_letter_code
_entity_poly.pdbx_strand_id
1 'polypeptide(L)'
;MLLEPVQGFWRKPDVCLRAMYHNSSQKKYWTFNKEVNLENLRLEANQKFRAKALSLRKPGISESMFLDPHEEKVLFRHYEKRLLDFCSVFKPAMPKSVVGTACMYFEDFI
;
A
#
# COMPACT_ATOMS: atom_id res chain seq x y z
N MET A 1 -47.97 -9.79 30.22
CA MET A 1 -46.51 -9.82 30.37
C MET A 1 -45.91 -9.27 29.08
N LEU A 2 -45.46 -8.02 29.14
CA LEU A 2 -44.73 -7.35 28.07
C LEU A 2 -43.32 -7.93 28.01
N LEU A 3 -42.90 -8.42 26.85
CA LEU A 3 -41.49 -8.73 26.58
C LEU A 3 -40.92 -7.55 25.79
N GLU A 4 -40.18 -6.70 26.49
CA GLU A 4 -39.37 -5.63 25.91
C GLU A 4 -38.24 -6.24 25.05
N PRO A 5 -38.02 -5.79 23.81
CA PRO A 5 -36.88 -6.22 23.02
C PRO A 5 -35.61 -5.51 23.51
N VAL A 6 -34.60 -6.32 23.83
CA VAL A 6 -33.23 -5.87 24.15
C VAL A 6 -32.74 -4.94 23.04
N GLN A 7 -32.54 -3.67 23.38
CA GLN A 7 -31.98 -2.66 22.48
C GLN A 7 -30.57 -3.08 22.05
N GLY A 8 -30.49 -3.65 20.86
CA GLY A 8 -29.24 -3.93 20.17
C GLY A 8 -28.47 -2.64 19.95
N PHE A 9 -27.25 -2.64 20.47
CA PHE A 9 -26.23 -1.60 20.35
C PHE A 9 -25.75 -1.45 18.90
N TRP A 10 -26.62 -1.00 18.01
CA TRP A 10 -26.22 -0.57 16.68
C TRP A 10 -25.76 0.89 16.77
N ARG A 11 -24.55 1.11 17.29
CA ARG A 11 -23.88 2.40 17.07
C ARG A 11 -23.75 2.60 15.56
N LYS A 12 -24.15 3.77 15.07
CA LYS A 12 -24.09 4.13 13.66
C LYS A 12 -22.68 3.82 13.08
N PRO A 13 -22.57 3.01 12.01
CA PRO A 13 -21.28 2.52 11.49
C PRO A 13 -20.26 3.64 11.20
N ASP A 14 -20.74 4.76 10.67
CA ASP A 14 -19.90 5.83 10.14
C ASP A 14 -19.11 6.59 11.22
N VAL A 15 -19.65 6.70 12.43
CA VAL A 15 -18.99 7.41 13.55
C VAL A 15 -17.90 6.53 14.16
N CYS A 16 -18.13 5.22 14.24
CA CYS A 16 -17.15 4.27 14.77
C CYS A 16 -15.96 4.08 13.82
N LEU A 17 -16.19 4.01 12.50
CA LEU A 17 -15.12 3.85 11.50
C LEU A 17 -14.12 5.01 11.54
N ARG A 18 -14.61 6.25 11.65
CA ARG A 18 -13.75 7.45 11.74
C ARG A 18 -12.92 7.46 13.03
N ALA A 19 -13.55 7.13 14.17
CA ALA A 19 -12.87 7.04 15.46
C ALA A 19 -11.80 5.93 15.50
N MET A 20 -12.01 4.83 14.76
CA MET A 20 -11.04 3.73 14.66
C MET A 20 -9.85 4.05 13.75
N TYR A 21 -10.04 4.80 12.67
CA TYR A 21 -8.93 5.18 11.78
C TYR A 21 -7.85 5.98 12.52
N HIS A 22 -8.23 6.91 13.40
CA HIS A 22 -7.28 7.72 14.16
C HIS A 22 -6.36 6.90 15.09
N ASN A 23 -6.79 5.70 15.48
CA ASN A 23 -6.00 4.76 16.29
C ASN A 23 -5.42 3.59 15.45
N SER A 24 -5.55 3.63 14.13
CA SER A 24 -5.11 2.55 13.24
C SER A 24 -3.61 2.59 12.96
N SER A 25 -3.05 1.44 12.61
CA SER A 25 -1.67 1.33 12.09
C SER A 25 -1.50 2.11 10.79
N GLN A 26 -2.53 2.14 9.93
CA GLN A 26 -2.52 2.90 8.68
C GLN A 26 -2.27 4.39 8.95
N LYS A 27 -3.02 4.99 9.88
CA LYS A 27 -2.83 6.41 10.21
C LYS A 27 -1.47 6.69 10.84
N LYS A 28 -0.95 5.76 11.64
CA LYS A 28 0.29 5.92 12.40
C LYS A 28 1.56 5.75 11.55
N TYR A 29 1.56 4.80 10.61
CA TYR A 29 2.78 4.38 9.90
C TYR A 29 2.72 4.59 8.38
N TRP A 30 1.53 4.59 7.80
CA TRP A 30 1.32 4.56 6.33
C TRP A 30 0.53 5.77 5.83
N THR A 31 0.51 6.86 6.60
CA THR A 31 -0.13 8.12 6.21
C THR A 31 0.86 9.27 6.38
N PHE A 32 1.32 9.81 5.25
CA PHE A 32 2.33 10.86 5.21
C PHE A 32 1.68 12.23 5.02
N ASN A 33 2.24 13.26 5.67
CA ASN A 33 1.70 14.63 5.59
C ASN A 33 2.05 15.32 4.27
N LYS A 34 3.12 14.90 3.60
CA LYS A 34 3.62 15.46 2.34
C LYS A 34 4.15 14.34 1.46
N GLU A 35 3.89 14.44 0.17
CA GLU A 35 4.37 13.49 -0.84
C GLU A 35 5.90 13.40 -0.87
N VAL A 36 6.59 14.52 -0.61
CA VAL A 36 8.06 14.56 -0.54
C VAL A 36 8.65 13.58 0.49
N ASN A 37 7.94 13.33 1.60
CA ASN A 37 8.42 12.38 2.61
C ASN A 37 8.37 10.95 2.09
N LEU A 38 7.35 10.60 1.31
CA LEU A 38 7.22 9.29 0.68
C LEU A 38 8.28 9.10 -0.41
N GLU A 39 8.51 10.12 -1.23
CA GLU A 39 9.56 10.08 -2.27
C GLU A 39 10.97 9.92 -1.67
N ASN A 40 11.25 10.57 -0.53
CA ASN A 40 12.51 10.39 0.19
C ASN A 40 12.68 8.96 0.72
N LEU A 41 11.61 8.35 1.26
CA LEU A 41 11.64 6.97 1.73
C LEU A 41 11.90 5.97 0.60
N ARG A 42 11.29 6.20 -0.57
CA ARG A 42 11.53 5.41 -1.79
C ARG A 42 12.98 5.53 -2.27
N LEU A 43 13.50 6.75 -2.32
CA LEU A 43 14.90 6.99 -2.68
C LEU A 43 15.86 6.28 -1.72
N GLU A 44 15.61 6.35 -0.42
CA GLU A 44 16.42 5.68 0.60
C GLU A 44 16.35 4.14 0.45
N ALA A 45 15.18 3.59 0.13
CA ALA A 45 15.00 2.16 -0.11
C ALA A 45 15.78 1.69 -1.35
N ASN A 46 15.71 2.42 -2.47
CA ASN A 46 16.50 2.16 -3.68
C ASN A 46 18.01 2.17 -3.38
N GLN A 47 18.49 3.22 -2.69
CA GLN A 47 19.89 3.34 -2.31
C GLN A 47 20.37 2.19 -1.41
N LYS A 48 19.55 1.80 -0.43
CA LYS A 48 19.83 0.65 0.45
C LYS A 48 19.91 -0.65 -0.34
N PHE A 49 19.01 -0.87 -1.30
CA PHE A 49 19.03 -2.04 -2.16
C PHE A 49 20.30 -2.09 -3.01
N ARG A 50 20.66 -0.97 -3.66
CA ARG A 50 21.88 -0.85 -4.47
C ARG A 50 23.14 -1.14 -3.65
N ALA A 51 23.29 -0.48 -2.50
CA ALA A 51 24.41 -0.69 -1.59
C ALA A 51 24.53 -2.15 -1.14
N LYS A 52 23.40 -2.79 -0.81
CA LYS A 52 23.35 -4.21 -0.44
C LYS A 52 23.72 -5.13 -1.61
N ALA A 53 23.25 -4.84 -2.81
CA ALA A 53 23.54 -5.67 -3.98
C ALA A 53 25.02 -5.57 -4.39
N LEU A 54 25.61 -4.37 -4.32
CA LEU A 54 27.04 -4.14 -4.60
C LEU A 54 27.95 -4.77 -3.54
N SER A 55 27.56 -4.75 -2.27
CA SER A 55 28.35 -5.36 -1.19
C SER A 55 28.46 -6.89 -1.33
N LEU A 56 27.48 -7.53 -1.98
CA LEU A 56 27.49 -8.97 -2.26
C LEU A 56 28.49 -9.39 -3.36
N ARG A 57 29.20 -8.44 -4.01
CA ARG A 57 30.26 -8.63 -5.03
C ARG A 57 30.04 -9.81 -5.98
N LYS A 58 28.80 -9.99 -6.47
CA LYS A 58 28.56 -11.00 -7.50
C LYS A 58 29.20 -10.52 -8.81
N PRO A 59 29.99 -11.36 -9.49
CA PRO A 59 30.60 -10.99 -10.75
C PRO A 59 29.50 -10.63 -11.77
N GLY A 60 29.62 -9.45 -12.37
CA GLY A 60 28.69 -8.94 -13.39
C GLY A 60 27.67 -7.90 -12.91
N ILE A 61 27.58 -7.59 -11.62
CA ILE A 61 26.70 -6.51 -11.13
C ILE A 61 27.45 -5.16 -11.22
N SER A 62 27.04 -4.31 -12.17
CA SER A 62 27.49 -2.93 -12.29
C SER A 62 26.40 -1.95 -11.87
N GLU A 63 26.80 -0.73 -11.50
CA GLU A 63 25.87 0.35 -11.13
C GLU A 63 24.80 0.63 -12.19
N SER A 64 25.14 0.44 -13.47
CA SER A 64 24.25 0.63 -14.60
C SER A 64 23.13 -0.40 -14.73
N MET A 65 23.15 -1.49 -13.94
CA MET A 65 22.07 -2.49 -13.93
C MET A 65 20.94 -2.14 -12.98
N PHE A 66 21.15 -1.18 -12.07
CA PHE A 66 20.11 -0.75 -11.13
C PHE A 66 19.20 0.29 -11.77
N LEU A 67 17.94 0.25 -11.36
CA LEU A 67 16.94 1.22 -11.78
C LEU A 67 17.19 2.58 -11.12
N ASP A 68 17.04 3.63 -11.91
CA ASP A 68 16.90 4.99 -11.39
C ASP A 68 15.54 5.18 -10.70
N PRO A 69 15.40 6.05 -9.70
CA PRO A 69 14.11 6.34 -9.05
C PRO A 69 12.98 6.67 -10.04
N HIS A 70 13.28 7.32 -11.16
CA HIS A 70 12.28 7.58 -12.18
C HIS A 70 11.81 6.28 -12.88
N GLU A 71 12.74 5.36 -13.19
CA GLU A 71 12.41 4.07 -13.82
C GLU A 71 11.58 3.20 -12.88
N GLU A 72 11.91 3.18 -11.58
CA GLU A 72 11.11 2.50 -10.56
C GLU A 72 9.68 3.08 -10.49
N LYS A 73 9.54 4.40 -10.54
CA LYS A 73 8.22 5.06 -10.56
C LYS A 73 7.40 4.70 -11.79
N VAL A 74 8.03 4.59 -12.96
CA VAL A 74 7.36 4.15 -14.20
C VAL A 74 6.89 2.70 -14.08
N LEU A 75 7.75 1.80 -13.57
CA LEU A 75 7.38 0.40 -13.34
C LEU A 75 6.25 0.28 -12.32
N PHE A 76 6.33 1.03 -11.22
CA PHE A 76 5.29 1.08 -10.20
C PHE A 76 3.93 1.41 -10.81
N ARG A 77 3.83 2.50 -11.58
CA ARG A 77 2.58 2.90 -12.26
C ARG A 77 2.11 1.87 -13.28
N HIS A 78 3.04 1.23 -13.99
CA HIS A 78 2.70 0.17 -14.93
C HIS A 78 2.04 -1.01 -14.21
N TYR A 79 2.63 -1.49 -13.12
CA TYR A 79 2.12 -2.63 -12.37
C TYR A 79 0.89 -2.31 -11.53
N GLU A 80 0.77 -1.09 -11.01
CA GLU A 80 -0.47 -0.60 -10.40
C GLU A 80 -1.65 -0.72 -11.37
N LYS A 81 -1.46 -0.26 -12.62
CA LYS A 81 -2.48 -0.41 -13.67
C LYS A 81 -2.77 -1.87 -13.97
N ARG A 82 -1.74 -2.71 -14.10
CA ARG A 82 -1.91 -4.16 -14.34
C ARG A 82 -2.68 -4.85 -13.21
N LEU A 83 -2.43 -4.45 -11.96
CA LEU A 83 -3.16 -4.96 -10.79
C LEU A 83 -4.64 -4.60 -10.88
N LEU A 84 -4.96 -3.35 -11.22
CA LEU A 84 -6.35 -2.92 -11.41
C LEU A 84 -7.02 -3.67 -12.57
N ASP A 85 -6.34 -3.80 -13.70
CA ASP A 85 -6.82 -4.53 -14.86
C ASP A 85 -7.11 -5.99 -14.50
N PHE A 86 -6.17 -6.65 -13.81
CA PHE A 86 -6.35 -8.01 -13.27
C PHE A 86 -7.58 -8.09 -12.35
N CYS A 87 -7.72 -7.14 -11.43
CA CYS A 87 -8.83 -7.13 -10.51
C CYS A 87 -10.19 -6.97 -11.19
N SER A 88 -10.24 -6.22 -12.30
CA SER A 88 -11.47 -5.93 -13.04
C SER A 88 -12.03 -7.13 -13.79
N VAL A 89 -11.16 -8.04 -14.24
CA VAL A 89 -11.53 -9.24 -15.01
C VAL A 89 -11.60 -10.50 -14.16
N PHE A 90 -11.26 -10.40 -12.86
CA PHE A 90 -11.25 -11.53 -11.94
C PHE A 90 -12.66 -12.14 -11.78
N LYS A 91 -12.73 -13.47 -11.72
CA LYS A 91 -13.98 -14.21 -11.52
C LYS A 91 -13.86 -15.11 -10.27
N PRO A 92 -14.76 -14.97 -9.28
CA PRO A 92 -15.88 -14.02 -9.22
C PRO A 92 -15.43 -12.55 -9.08
N ALA A 93 -16.29 -11.59 -9.43
CA ALA A 93 -15.93 -10.17 -9.39
C ALA A 93 -15.41 -9.75 -8.00
N MET A 94 -14.25 -9.10 -7.95
CA MET A 94 -13.66 -8.71 -6.67
C MET A 94 -14.41 -7.52 -6.03
N PRO A 95 -14.72 -7.60 -4.72
CA PRO A 95 -15.27 -6.46 -3.99
C PRO A 95 -14.30 -5.27 -3.99
N LYS A 96 -14.85 -4.05 -4.05
CA LYS A 96 -14.05 -2.81 -4.07
C LYS A 96 -13.11 -2.68 -2.85
N SER A 97 -13.53 -3.16 -1.68
CA SER A 97 -12.69 -3.17 -0.49
C SER A 97 -11.44 -4.03 -0.67
N VAL A 98 -11.58 -5.21 -1.29
CA VAL A 98 -10.46 -6.12 -1.58
C VAL A 98 -9.49 -5.49 -2.57
N VAL A 99 -10.01 -4.89 -3.65
CA VAL A 99 -9.18 -4.19 -4.65
C VAL A 99 -8.42 -3.03 -4.01
N GLY A 100 -9.08 -2.22 -3.19
CA GLY A 100 -8.45 -1.12 -2.47
C GLY A 100 -7.35 -1.58 -1.52
N THR A 101 -7.58 -2.65 -0.76
CA THR A 101 -6.57 -3.24 0.12
C THR A 101 -5.39 -3.81 -0.65
N ALA A 102 -5.62 -4.48 -1.78
CA ALA A 102 -4.55 -5.00 -2.63
C ALA A 102 -3.68 -3.88 -3.22
N CYS A 103 -4.31 -2.80 -3.69
CA CYS A 103 -3.59 -1.63 -4.18
C CYS A 103 -2.76 -0.99 -3.07
N MET A 104 -3.35 -0.76 -1.89
CA MET A 104 -2.64 -0.22 -0.74
C MET A 104 -1.41 -1.05 -0.35
N TYR A 105 -1.52 -2.38 -0.31
CA TYR A 105 -0.35 -3.23 -0.06
C TYR A 105 0.70 -3.17 -1.17
N PHE A 106 0.27 -3.00 -2.41
CA PHE A 106 1.19 -2.81 -3.52
C PHE A 106 1.96 -1.48 -3.40
N GLU A 107 1.29 -0.40 -2.98
CA GLU A 107 1.91 0.90 -2.75
C GLU A 107 2.87 0.92 -1.56
N ASP A 108 2.53 0.20 -0.49
CA ASP A 108 3.31 0.17 0.76
C ASP A 108 4.53 -0.75 0.66
N PHE A 109 4.51 -1.75 -0.23
CA PHE A 109 5.58 -2.73 -0.38
C PHE A 109 6.70 -2.29 -1.34
N ILE A 110 6.37 -1.47 -2.36
CA ILE A 110 7.31 -1.01 -3.41
C ILE A 110 7.80 0.41 -3.11
#